data_AF-A0A1G0EEB6-F1
#
_entry.id   AF-A0A1G0EEB6-F1
#
_cell.length_a   1.000
_cell.length_b   1.000
_cell.length_c   1.000
_cell.angle_alpha   90.00
_cell.angle_beta   90.00
_cell.angle_gamma   90.00
#
_symmetry.space_group_name_H-M   'P 1'
#
loop_
_entity.id
_entity.type
_entity.pdbx_description
1 polymer ?
#
loop_
_entity_poly.entity_id
_entity_poly.type
_entity_poly.pdbx_seq_one_letter_code
_entity_poly.pdbx_strand_id
1 'polypeptide(L)'
;MADELKNNSDKEQIKIEADSKLVEKHPIAEAITNFIHRARDVRWSYRVFKPIALQSMKDRYEKALEQMKSCELLLASDSEVEKLHGIKEMQKAMRKIERLNHSEIPEIIGTSLFLSLFSAFDVYSGELLTAIYNRKPALFGKLNRKIELVDVLTAESIDDLKKAVLDEVIESFRRKSYIEQFAELESTFGLPLKLFERWPDFVECTQRRNLLTHCGGVVSEQYLKICKHEKYPEEKLPLLGAKLELDPKYFLFSCELLIEVGLKLGQTLWRKIIPDEIDKADDHLQHTLFDALSSHNWNRGKMFGEFAVTQSVLSPLSNPKWVMLHSEQPIRHDCTFI
;
A
#
# COMPACT_ATOMS: atom_id res chain seq x y z
N MET A 1 22.87 -36.54 -38.22
CA MET A 1 21.72 -35.64 -38.51
C MET A 1 20.67 -35.60 -37.39
N ALA A 2 19.88 -36.64 -37.11
CA ALA A 2 18.83 -36.56 -36.07
C ALA A 2 19.41 -36.38 -34.65
N ASP A 3 20.50 -37.07 -34.32
CA ASP A 3 21.18 -36.94 -33.01
C ASP A 3 22.00 -35.65 -32.85
N GLU A 4 22.38 -35.00 -33.95
CA GLU A 4 23.08 -33.70 -33.92
C GLU A 4 22.09 -32.54 -33.74
N LEU A 5 20.89 -32.64 -34.33
CA LEU A 5 19.82 -31.66 -34.16
C LEU A 5 19.27 -31.67 -32.73
N LYS A 6 19.16 -32.86 -32.11
CA LYS A 6 18.73 -33.01 -30.71
C LYS A 6 19.77 -32.46 -29.72
N ASN A 7 21.06 -32.73 -29.97
CA ASN A 7 22.14 -32.17 -29.16
C ASN A 7 22.26 -30.64 -29.27
N ASN A 8 21.91 -30.05 -30.41
CA ASN A 8 21.88 -28.59 -30.53
C ASN A 8 20.65 -27.97 -29.85
N SER A 9 19.45 -28.58 -29.94
CA SER A 9 18.27 -28.06 -29.23
C SER A 9 18.43 -28.15 -27.71
N ASP A 10 19.04 -29.24 -27.22
CA ASP A 10 19.25 -29.44 -25.79
C ASP A 10 20.32 -28.47 -25.26
N LYS A 11 21.38 -28.19 -26.04
CA LYS A 11 22.38 -27.16 -25.69
C LYS A 11 21.80 -25.75 -25.73
N GLU A 12 20.89 -25.48 -26.64
CA GLU A 12 20.23 -24.17 -26.79
C GLU A 12 19.19 -23.96 -25.68
N GLN A 13 18.43 -24.99 -25.30
CA GLN A 13 17.56 -24.98 -24.12
C GLN A 13 18.34 -24.85 -22.81
N ILE A 14 19.45 -25.57 -22.64
CA ILE A 14 20.33 -25.45 -21.47
C ILE A 14 20.94 -24.04 -21.41
N LYS A 15 21.22 -23.40 -22.56
CA LYS A 15 21.72 -22.02 -22.63
C LYS A 15 20.63 -21.00 -22.30
N ILE A 16 19.39 -21.21 -22.74
CA ILE A 16 18.22 -20.37 -22.37
C ILE A 16 17.89 -20.52 -20.88
N GLU A 17 17.95 -21.74 -20.34
CA GLU A 17 17.75 -21.99 -18.90
C GLU A 17 18.93 -21.47 -18.07
N ALA A 18 20.16 -21.50 -18.59
CA ALA A 18 21.34 -20.91 -17.94
C ALA A 18 21.35 -19.37 -17.98
N ASP A 19 20.86 -18.75 -19.05
CA ASP A 19 20.66 -17.28 -19.12
C ASP A 19 19.43 -16.84 -18.29
N SER A 20 18.52 -17.77 -17.97
CA SER A 20 17.45 -17.55 -16.96
C SER A 20 17.94 -17.64 -15.51
N LYS A 21 19.20 -18.01 -15.27
CA LYS A 21 19.81 -17.94 -13.93
C LYS A 21 20.00 -16.48 -13.53
N LEU A 22 19.11 -16.03 -12.66
CA LEU A 22 19.26 -14.88 -11.77
C LEU A 22 19.81 -13.63 -12.48
N VAL A 23 19.02 -13.04 -13.38
CA VAL A 23 19.15 -11.60 -13.60
C VAL A 23 18.94 -10.96 -12.23
N GLU A 24 20.04 -10.51 -11.61
CA GLU A 24 20.02 -9.85 -10.32
C GLU A 24 19.05 -8.66 -10.45
N LYS A 25 17.90 -8.77 -9.78
CA LYS A 25 16.86 -7.76 -9.88
C LYS A 25 17.42 -6.46 -9.33
N HIS A 26 17.19 -5.36 -10.05
CA HIS A 26 17.68 -4.07 -9.59
C HIS A 26 17.05 -3.74 -8.23
N PRO A 27 17.81 -3.42 -7.17
CA PRO A 27 17.29 -3.35 -5.81
C PRO A 27 16.22 -2.26 -5.64
N ILE A 28 16.33 -1.15 -6.38
CA ILE A 28 15.29 -0.10 -6.39
C ILE A 28 14.02 -0.59 -7.11
N ALA A 29 14.17 -1.31 -8.23
CA ALA A 29 13.02 -1.90 -8.94
C ALA A 29 12.31 -2.92 -8.05
N GLU A 30 13.08 -3.74 -7.34
CA GLU A 30 12.56 -4.72 -6.40
C GLU A 30 11.80 -4.07 -5.24
N ALA A 31 12.34 -3.02 -4.62
CA ALA A 31 11.64 -2.28 -3.57
C ALA A 31 10.27 -1.77 -4.06
N ILE A 32 10.23 -1.13 -5.23
CA ILE A 32 8.97 -0.62 -5.81
C ILE A 32 8.01 -1.76 -6.15
N THR A 33 8.50 -2.80 -6.82
CA THR A 33 7.70 -3.96 -7.25
C THR A 33 7.10 -4.67 -6.05
N ASN A 34 7.91 -4.98 -5.03
CA ASN A 34 7.47 -5.64 -3.80
C ASN A 34 6.42 -4.83 -3.07
N PHE A 35 6.58 -3.50 -2.99
CA PHE A 35 5.57 -2.63 -2.41
C PHE A 35 4.24 -2.70 -3.16
N ILE A 36 4.26 -2.61 -4.50
CA ILE A 36 3.06 -2.72 -5.33
C ILE A 36 2.36 -4.06 -5.10
N HIS A 37 3.11 -5.16 -5.02
CA HIS A 37 2.56 -6.49 -4.71
C HIS A 37 1.93 -6.54 -3.31
N ARG A 38 2.63 -6.08 -2.27
CA ARG A 38 2.08 -6.03 -0.90
C ARG A 38 0.79 -5.22 -0.84
N ALA A 39 0.74 -4.05 -1.48
CA ALA A 39 -0.48 -3.23 -1.53
C ALA A 39 -1.63 -3.92 -2.30
N ARG A 40 -1.32 -4.67 -3.37
CA ARG A 40 -2.30 -5.49 -4.09
C ARG A 40 -2.82 -6.66 -3.24
N ASP A 41 -1.97 -7.28 -2.44
CA ASP A 41 -2.34 -8.38 -1.55
C ASP A 41 -3.24 -7.91 -0.42
N VAL A 42 -2.97 -6.73 0.15
CA VAL A 42 -3.87 -6.05 1.11
C VAL A 42 -5.23 -5.79 0.47
N ARG A 43 -5.25 -5.24 -0.75
CA ARG A 43 -6.48 -4.97 -1.51
C ARG A 43 -7.28 -6.24 -1.77
N TRP A 44 -6.62 -7.32 -2.20
CA TRP A 44 -7.26 -8.61 -2.45
C TRP A 44 -7.80 -9.20 -1.14
N SER A 45 -7.01 -9.18 -0.08
CA SER A 45 -7.40 -9.67 1.25
C SER A 45 -8.66 -8.97 1.75
N TYR A 46 -8.76 -7.65 1.58
CA TYR A 46 -9.96 -6.90 1.95
C TYR A 46 -11.18 -7.37 1.16
N ARG A 47 -11.04 -7.54 -0.16
CA ARG A 47 -12.12 -7.98 -1.06
C ARG A 47 -12.62 -9.38 -0.74
N VAL A 48 -11.76 -10.25 -0.23
CA VAL A 48 -12.11 -11.63 0.12
C VAL A 48 -12.65 -11.72 1.54
N PHE A 49 -11.90 -11.23 2.51
CA PHE A 49 -12.18 -11.52 3.92
C PHE A 49 -13.27 -10.62 4.52
N LYS A 50 -13.43 -9.37 4.07
CA LYS A 50 -14.51 -8.51 4.61
C LYS A 50 -15.91 -9.05 4.25
N PRO A 51 -16.21 -9.46 3.00
CA PRO A 51 -17.49 -10.10 2.69
C PRO A 51 -17.71 -11.42 3.41
N ILE A 52 -16.67 -12.26 3.54
CA ILE A 52 -16.76 -13.51 4.31
C ILE A 52 -17.10 -13.24 5.77
N ALA A 53 -16.49 -12.21 6.38
CA ALA A 53 -16.80 -11.81 7.75
C ALA A 53 -18.24 -11.32 7.91
N LEU A 54 -18.73 -10.50 6.97
CA LEU A 54 -20.11 -10.04 6.93
C LEU A 54 -21.08 -11.22 6.82
N GLN A 55 -20.83 -12.15 5.90
CA GLN A 55 -21.65 -13.33 5.73
C GLN A 55 -21.63 -14.23 6.97
N SER A 56 -20.46 -14.46 7.56
CA SER A 56 -20.30 -15.25 8.79
C SER A 56 -21.08 -14.63 9.96
N MET A 57 -21.12 -13.30 10.06
CA MET A 57 -21.93 -12.62 11.07
C MET A 57 -23.43 -12.80 10.81
N LYS A 58 -23.87 -12.63 9.56
CA LYS A 58 -25.27 -12.85 9.16
C LYS A 58 -25.72 -14.28 9.50
N ASP A 59 -24.95 -15.29 9.11
CA ASP A 59 -25.28 -16.70 9.37
C ASP A 59 -25.38 -16.99 10.88
N ARG A 60 -24.50 -16.38 11.68
CA ARG A 60 -24.54 -16.52 13.15
C ARG A 60 -25.76 -15.85 13.76
N TYR A 61 -26.18 -14.72 13.20
CA TYR A 61 -27.37 -14.00 13.65
C TYR A 61 -28.63 -14.79 13.34
N GLU A 62 -28.77 -15.30 12.11
CA GLU A 62 -29.89 -16.14 11.67
C GLU A 62 -30.01 -17.40 12.54
N LYS A 63 -28.91 -18.11 12.78
CA LYS A 63 -28.88 -19.28 13.67
C LYS A 63 -29.30 -18.95 15.11
N ALA A 64 -28.92 -17.77 15.61
CA ALA A 64 -29.31 -17.36 16.95
C ALA A 64 -30.81 -17.03 17.04
N LEU A 65 -31.38 -16.42 15.99
CA LEU A 65 -32.82 -16.18 15.88
C LEU A 65 -33.62 -17.48 15.74
N GLU A 66 -33.15 -18.43 14.93
CA GLU A 66 -33.75 -19.76 14.81
C GLU A 66 -33.75 -20.49 16.17
N GLN A 67 -32.65 -20.41 16.91
CA GLN A 67 -32.57 -20.96 18.27
C GLN A 67 -33.63 -20.32 19.19
N MET A 68 -33.82 -19.00 19.14
CA MET A 68 -34.87 -18.33 19.93
C MET A 68 -36.27 -18.85 19.56
N LYS A 69 -36.60 -18.92 18.27
CA LYS A 69 -37.90 -19.42 17.79
C LYS A 69 -38.15 -20.85 18.24
N SER A 70 -37.13 -21.72 18.17
CA SER A 70 -37.25 -23.11 18.60
C SER A 70 -37.56 -23.26 20.10
N CYS A 71 -37.19 -22.27 20.92
CA CYS A 71 -37.47 -22.28 22.35
C CYS A 71 -38.96 -22.00 22.66
N GLU A 72 -39.73 -21.41 21.75
CA GLU A 72 -41.15 -21.09 21.96
C GLU A 72 -41.98 -22.33 22.32
N LEU A 73 -41.72 -23.46 21.63
CA LEU A 73 -42.39 -24.74 21.90
C LEU A 73 -42.04 -25.30 23.28
N LEU A 74 -40.78 -25.19 23.70
CA LEU A 74 -40.32 -25.66 25.02
C LEU A 74 -40.91 -24.81 26.16
N LEU A 75 -41.03 -23.50 25.93
CA LEU A 75 -41.59 -22.56 26.88
C LEU A 75 -43.11 -22.71 27.03
N ALA A 76 -43.79 -23.18 25.97
CA ALA A 76 -45.23 -23.44 25.96
C ALA A 76 -45.61 -24.84 26.47
N SER A 77 -44.64 -25.73 26.73
CA SER A 77 -44.90 -27.08 27.26
C SER A 77 -45.47 -27.04 28.68
N ASP A 78 -46.28 -28.02 29.06
CA ASP A 78 -46.77 -28.20 30.44
C ASP A 78 -45.71 -28.82 31.38
N SER A 79 -44.64 -29.40 30.83
CA SER A 79 -43.55 -30.01 31.60
C SER A 79 -42.62 -28.95 32.18
N GLU A 80 -42.51 -28.89 33.52
CA GLU A 80 -41.61 -27.95 34.20
C GLU A 80 -40.15 -28.13 33.78
N VAL A 81 -39.74 -29.38 33.50
CA VAL A 81 -38.38 -29.69 33.02
C VAL A 81 -38.15 -29.10 31.62
N GLU A 82 -39.14 -29.20 30.73
CA GLU A 82 -39.05 -28.65 29.37
C GLU A 82 -39.06 -27.13 29.37
N LYS A 83 -39.87 -26.50 30.24
CA LYS A 83 -39.85 -25.04 30.46
C LYS A 83 -38.48 -24.57 30.93
N LEU A 84 -37.90 -25.22 31.96
CA LEU A 84 -36.56 -24.89 32.46
C LEU A 84 -35.48 -25.06 31.37
N HIS A 85 -35.59 -26.08 30.54
CA HIS A 85 -34.72 -26.26 29.38
C HIS A 85 -34.88 -25.13 28.36
N GLY A 86 -36.12 -24.77 28.02
CA GLY A 86 -36.44 -23.66 27.12
C GLY A 86 -35.90 -22.32 27.61
N ILE A 87 -36.03 -22.02 28.90
CA ILE A 87 -35.46 -20.80 29.52
C ILE A 87 -33.94 -20.78 29.35
N LYS A 88 -33.26 -21.89 29.64
CA LYS A 88 -31.79 -21.98 29.53
C LYS A 88 -31.31 -21.78 28.09
N GLU A 89 -31.98 -22.38 27.11
CA GLU A 89 -31.63 -22.22 25.70
C GLU A 89 -31.96 -20.81 25.17
N MET A 90 -33.08 -20.22 25.60
CA MET A 90 -33.42 -18.83 25.30
C MET A 90 -32.35 -17.87 25.81
N GLN A 91 -31.92 -18.03 27.07
CA GLN A 91 -30.83 -17.21 27.66
C GLN A 91 -29.50 -17.38 26.91
N LYS A 92 -29.20 -18.59 26.40
CA LYS A 92 -28.00 -18.79 25.55
C LYS A 92 -28.14 -18.06 24.22
N ALA A 93 -29.30 -18.12 23.58
CA ALA A 93 -29.54 -17.44 22.31
C ALA A 93 -29.48 -15.91 22.47
N MET A 94 -30.11 -15.36 23.51
CA MET A 94 -30.03 -13.93 23.85
C MET A 94 -28.59 -13.46 24.04
N ARG A 95 -27.76 -14.21 24.80
CA ARG A 95 -26.34 -13.87 24.97
C ARG A 95 -25.56 -13.89 23.65
N LYS A 96 -25.89 -14.80 22.73
CA LYS A 96 -25.26 -14.84 21.39
C LYS A 96 -25.62 -13.60 20.57
N ILE A 97 -26.90 -13.22 20.56
CA ILE A 97 -27.37 -12.01 19.86
C ILE A 97 -26.72 -10.78 20.45
N GLU A 98 -26.67 -10.67 21.78
CA GLU A 98 -26.02 -9.55 22.45
C GLU A 98 -24.55 -9.41 22.05
N ARG A 99 -23.81 -10.53 22.02
CA ARG A 99 -22.43 -10.55 21.53
C ARG A 99 -22.32 -10.14 20.05
N LEU A 100 -23.29 -10.53 19.21
CA LEU A 100 -23.28 -10.19 17.79
C LEU A 100 -23.63 -8.71 17.55
N ASN A 101 -24.52 -8.12 18.34
CA ASN A 101 -24.86 -6.70 18.28
C ASN A 101 -23.66 -5.80 18.59
N HIS A 102 -22.72 -6.27 19.42
CA HIS A 102 -21.50 -5.56 19.79
C HIS A 102 -20.26 -5.98 18.99
N SER A 103 -20.43 -6.84 17.97
CA SER A 103 -19.31 -7.40 17.21
C SER A 103 -18.93 -6.51 16.04
N GLU A 104 -17.72 -5.97 16.04
CA GLU A 104 -17.15 -5.16 14.94
C GLU A 104 -16.18 -5.96 14.04
N ILE A 105 -16.42 -7.26 13.81
CA ILE A 105 -15.46 -8.15 13.10
C ILE A 105 -15.10 -7.62 11.68
N PRO A 106 -16.06 -7.26 10.81
CA PRO A 106 -15.77 -6.71 9.49
C PRO A 106 -14.96 -5.41 9.55
N GLU A 107 -15.25 -4.57 10.53
CA GLU A 107 -14.58 -3.28 10.76
C GLU A 107 -13.16 -3.49 11.27
N ILE A 108 -12.95 -4.46 12.19
CA ILE A 108 -11.63 -4.85 12.69
C ILE A 108 -10.77 -5.39 11.53
N ILE A 109 -11.32 -6.24 10.66
CA ILE A 109 -10.62 -6.73 9.46
C ILE A 109 -10.26 -5.58 8.54
N GLY A 110 -11.23 -4.70 8.24
CA GLY A 110 -11.01 -3.54 7.39
C GLY A 110 -9.93 -2.60 7.94
N THR A 111 -10.00 -2.29 9.22
CA THR A 111 -9.03 -1.41 9.90
C THR A 111 -7.65 -2.05 9.95
N SER A 112 -7.55 -3.33 10.32
CA SER A 112 -6.26 -4.04 10.37
C SER A 112 -5.57 -4.08 9.01
N LEU A 113 -6.34 -4.36 7.95
CA LEU A 113 -5.81 -4.34 6.58
C LEU A 113 -5.44 -2.93 6.14
N PHE A 114 -6.18 -1.91 6.56
CA PHE A 114 -5.85 -0.52 6.24
C PHE A 114 -4.53 -0.12 6.89
N LEU A 115 -4.33 -0.44 8.17
CA LEU A 115 -3.07 -0.21 8.87
C LEU A 115 -1.91 -0.99 8.21
N SER A 116 -2.15 -2.23 7.78
CA SER A 116 -1.13 -3.06 7.11
C SER A 116 -0.64 -2.45 5.79
N LEU A 117 -1.48 -1.66 5.10
CA LEU A 117 -1.08 -0.94 3.89
C LEU A 117 0.03 0.08 4.18
N PHE A 118 -0.05 0.77 5.32
CA PHE A 118 0.97 1.71 5.77
C PHE A 118 2.21 0.99 6.28
N SER A 119 2.05 -0.13 6.98
CA SER A 119 3.20 -0.98 7.33
C SER A 119 3.95 -1.45 6.08
N ALA A 120 3.26 -1.80 5.00
CA ALA A 120 3.90 -2.12 3.73
C ALA A 120 4.65 -0.92 3.12
N PHE A 121 4.12 0.30 3.28
CA PHE A 121 4.79 1.54 2.86
C PHE A 121 6.03 1.86 3.72
N ASP A 122 5.98 1.60 5.02
CA ASP A 122 7.13 1.80 5.91
C ASP A 122 8.27 0.84 5.57
N VAL A 123 7.96 -0.44 5.31
CA VAL A 123 8.94 -1.43 4.82
C VAL A 123 9.52 -0.97 3.49
N TYR A 124 8.66 -0.58 2.55
CA TYR A 124 9.06 -0.04 1.25
C TYR A 124 10.03 1.15 1.37
N SER A 125 9.72 2.12 2.23
CA SER A 125 10.56 3.30 2.39
C SER A 125 11.97 2.94 2.88
N GLY A 126 12.08 1.95 3.79
CA GLY A 126 13.35 1.42 4.24
C GLY A 126 14.10 0.69 3.13
N GLU A 127 13.44 -0.23 2.42
CA GLU A 127 14.04 -0.98 1.30
C GLU A 127 14.54 -0.03 0.20
N LEU A 128 13.74 1.00 -0.14
CA LEU A 128 14.08 2.00 -1.14
C LEU A 128 15.31 2.82 -0.73
N LEU A 129 15.34 3.33 0.50
CA LEU A 129 16.47 4.10 1.00
C LEU A 129 17.73 3.24 1.06
N THR A 130 17.64 2.00 1.56
CA THR A 130 18.75 1.05 1.55
C THR A 130 19.30 0.85 0.14
N ALA A 131 18.42 0.61 -0.84
CA ALA A 131 18.81 0.44 -2.22
C ALA A 131 19.51 1.70 -2.79
N ILE A 132 18.98 2.89 -2.53
CA ILE A 132 19.55 4.16 -3.00
C ILE A 132 20.95 4.40 -2.42
N TYR A 133 21.12 4.27 -1.10
CA TYR A 133 22.41 4.52 -0.44
C TYR A 133 23.47 3.51 -0.86
N ASN A 134 23.09 2.24 -1.09
CA ASN A 134 24.00 1.22 -1.58
C ASN A 134 24.42 1.45 -3.04
N ARG A 135 23.51 1.93 -3.90
CA ARG A 135 23.83 2.27 -5.30
C ARG A 135 24.61 3.58 -5.43
N LYS A 136 24.40 4.54 -4.52
CA LYS A 136 25.12 5.82 -4.48
C LYS A 136 25.80 6.04 -3.12
N PRO A 137 26.89 5.31 -2.78
CA PRO A 137 27.54 5.41 -1.48
C PRO A 137 28.07 6.81 -1.12
N ALA A 138 28.31 7.67 -2.10
CA ALA A 138 28.67 9.07 -1.86
C ALA A 138 27.63 9.83 -1.02
N LEU A 139 26.37 9.36 -0.97
CA LEU A 139 25.31 9.95 -0.15
C LEU A 139 25.56 9.77 1.36
N PHE A 140 26.31 8.77 1.79
CA PHE A 140 26.67 8.61 3.21
C PHE A 140 27.39 9.83 3.77
N GLY A 141 28.22 10.50 2.94
CA GLY A 141 28.90 11.73 3.35
C GLY A 141 27.97 12.93 3.58
N LYS A 142 26.71 12.85 3.14
CA LYS A 142 25.68 13.86 3.40
C LYS A 142 24.85 13.56 4.65
N LEU A 143 25.00 12.38 5.25
CA LEU A 143 24.36 12.07 6.51
C LEU A 143 25.01 12.94 7.59
N ASN A 144 24.25 13.89 8.14
CA ASN A 144 24.69 14.71 9.27
C ASN A 144 24.63 13.91 10.59
N ARG A 145 25.40 12.82 10.65
CA ARG A 145 25.44 11.85 11.74
C ARG A 145 26.85 11.85 12.36
N LYS A 146 26.90 12.02 13.67
CA LYS A 146 28.10 11.73 14.46
C LYS A 146 28.15 10.23 14.70
N ILE A 147 29.33 9.63 14.53
CA ILE A 147 29.59 8.23 14.83
C ILE A 147 30.52 8.21 16.05
N GLU A 148 30.16 7.44 17.08
CA GLU A 148 31.02 7.32 18.25
C GLU A 148 32.25 6.47 17.91
N LEU A 149 33.40 6.80 18.50
CA LEU A 149 34.66 6.10 18.21
C LEU A 149 34.56 4.59 18.54
N VAL A 150 33.78 4.24 19.57
CA VAL A 150 33.56 2.84 19.95
C VAL A 150 32.90 2.03 18.83
N ASP A 151 31.96 2.62 18.08
CA ASP A 151 31.28 1.96 16.97
C ASP A 151 32.26 1.70 15.81
N VAL A 152 33.16 2.66 15.55
CA VAL A 152 34.21 2.52 14.54
C VAL A 152 35.20 1.42 14.91
N LEU A 153 35.57 1.32 16.19
CA LEU A 153 36.54 0.33 16.68
C LEU A 153 35.94 -1.09 16.80
N THR A 154 34.62 -1.21 16.92
CA THR A 154 33.92 -2.50 17.08
C THR A 154 33.33 -3.04 15.79
N ALA A 155 33.16 -2.22 14.76
CA ALA A 155 32.66 -2.66 13.46
C ALA A 155 33.63 -3.64 12.77
N GLU A 156 33.09 -4.70 12.16
CA GLU A 156 33.89 -5.70 11.45
C GLU A 156 34.53 -5.13 10.18
N SER A 157 33.87 -4.14 9.56
CA SER A 157 34.34 -3.45 8.37
C SER A 157 33.69 -2.08 8.22
N ILE A 158 34.22 -1.25 7.31
CA ILE A 158 33.60 0.01 6.91
C ILE A 158 32.18 -0.20 6.38
N ASP A 159 31.94 -1.31 5.67
CA ASP A 159 30.62 -1.59 5.09
C ASP A 159 29.62 -2.07 6.15
N ASP A 160 30.09 -2.80 7.16
CA ASP A 160 29.31 -3.13 8.36
C ASP A 160 28.91 -1.85 9.12
N LEU A 161 29.86 -0.93 9.31
CA LEU A 161 29.59 0.37 9.92
C LEU A 161 28.57 1.19 9.11
N LYS A 162 28.69 1.25 7.78
CA LYS A 162 27.71 1.93 6.91
C LYS A 162 26.32 1.34 7.08
N LYS A 163 26.22 0.01 7.13
CA LYS A 163 24.94 -0.68 7.32
C LYS A 163 24.30 -0.32 8.65
N ALA A 164 25.06 -0.40 9.75
CA ALA A 164 24.58 0.00 11.08
C ALA A 164 24.09 1.46 11.11
N VAL A 165 24.88 2.39 10.56
CA VAL A 165 24.50 3.82 10.48
C VAL A 165 23.22 3.99 9.65
N LEU A 166 23.11 3.30 8.51
CA LEU A 166 21.94 3.41 7.65
C LEU A 166 20.68 2.83 8.31
N ASP A 167 20.79 1.69 8.98
CA ASP A 167 19.69 1.07 9.70
C ASP A 167 19.12 2.02 10.77
N GLU A 168 19.98 2.71 11.50
CA GLU A 168 19.54 3.70 12.49
C GLU A 168 18.92 4.97 11.84
N VAL A 169 19.42 5.40 10.69
CA VAL A 169 18.84 6.52 9.92
C VAL A 169 17.43 6.13 9.44
N ILE A 170 17.27 4.93 8.89
CA ILE A 170 15.98 4.42 8.40
C ILE A 170 15.00 4.25 9.57
N GLU A 171 15.44 3.71 10.71
CA GLU A 171 14.62 3.61 11.92
C GLU A 171 14.13 4.98 12.40
N SER A 172 15.01 5.98 12.43
CA SER A 172 14.65 7.34 12.80
C SER A 172 13.67 7.96 11.79
N PHE A 173 13.90 7.74 10.50
CA PHE A 173 13.05 8.19 9.41
C PHE A 173 11.62 7.62 9.54
N ARG A 174 11.48 6.31 9.76
CA ARG A 174 10.17 5.62 9.87
C ARG A 174 9.32 6.09 11.04
N ARG A 175 9.92 6.64 12.10
CA ARG A 175 9.19 7.15 13.28
C ARG A 175 8.54 8.51 13.05
N LYS A 176 8.93 9.22 11.99
CA LYS A 176 8.38 10.54 11.63
C LYS A 176 7.02 10.37 10.96
N SER A 177 6.20 11.41 10.99
CA SER A 177 4.99 11.45 10.17
C SER A 177 5.33 11.42 8.68
N TYR A 178 4.42 10.93 7.83
CA TYR A 178 4.67 10.87 6.39
C TYR A 178 4.92 12.24 5.75
N ILE A 179 4.34 13.32 6.30
CA ILE A 179 4.60 14.69 5.84
C ILE A 179 6.07 15.07 6.11
N GLU A 180 6.57 14.75 7.31
CA GLU A 180 7.95 15.00 7.72
C GLU A 180 8.93 14.11 6.97
N GLN A 181 8.59 12.83 6.75
CA GLN A 181 9.36 11.91 5.92
C GLN A 181 9.57 12.50 4.52
N PHE A 182 8.50 12.92 3.83
CA PHE A 182 8.64 13.57 2.53
C PHE A 182 9.46 14.86 2.63
N ALA A 183 9.23 15.72 3.63
CA ALA A 183 10.02 16.94 3.82
C ALA A 183 11.53 16.66 3.96
N GLU A 184 11.88 15.61 4.69
CA GLU A 184 13.26 15.19 4.89
C GLU A 184 13.89 14.65 3.60
N LEU A 185 13.14 13.87 2.81
CA LEU A 185 13.60 13.42 1.50
C LEU A 185 13.80 14.60 0.54
N GLU A 186 12.88 15.57 0.53
CA GLU A 186 13.00 16.80 -0.28
C GLU A 186 14.27 17.58 0.10
N SER A 187 14.53 17.74 1.40
CA SER A 187 15.73 18.41 1.92
C SER A 187 17.01 17.65 1.59
N THR A 188 17.02 16.33 1.83
CA THR A 188 18.19 15.45 1.65
C THR A 188 18.63 15.40 0.18
N PHE A 189 17.66 15.33 -0.73
CA PHE A 189 17.93 15.13 -2.16
C PHE A 189 17.77 16.39 -3.01
N GLY A 190 17.22 17.48 -2.45
CA GLY A 190 16.97 18.72 -3.19
C GLY A 190 15.91 18.56 -4.28
N LEU A 191 14.88 17.76 -4.02
CA LEU A 191 13.83 17.41 -5.00
C LEU A 191 12.46 17.79 -4.45
N PRO A 192 11.54 18.33 -5.28
CA PRO A 192 10.16 18.52 -4.87
C PRO A 192 9.39 17.19 -4.98
N LEU A 193 9.07 16.57 -3.84
CA LEU A 193 8.41 15.27 -3.77
C LEU A 193 6.92 15.39 -3.40
N LYS A 194 6.51 16.55 -2.89
CA LYS A 194 5.10 16.84 -2.54
C LYS A 194 4.31 17.46 -3.70
N LEU A 195 4.99 17.79 -4.81
CA LEU A 195 4.37 18.45 -5.96
C LEU A 195 3.69 17.44 -6.90
N PHE A 196 2.62 16.81 -6.43
CA PHE A 196 1.71 16.04 -7.27
C PHE A 196 0.25 16.26 -6.84
N GLU A 197 -0.67 16.15 -7.80
CA GLU A 197 -2.09 16.48 -7.63
C GLU A 197 -2.73 15.82 -6.41
N ARG A 198 -2.41 14.55 -6.17
CA ARG A 198 -2.98 13.74 -5.09
C ARG A 198 -2.22 13.81 -3.77
N TRP A 199 -1.29 14.75 -3.60
CA TRP A 199 -0.61 14.97 -2.32
C TRP A 199 -1.59 15.24 -1.16
N PRO A 200 -2.61 16.10 -1.30
CA PRO A 200 -3.57 16.32 -0.23
C PRO A 200 -4.35 15.05 0.14
N ASP A 201 -4.70 14.22 -0.84
CA ASP A 201 -5.36 12.93 -0.59
C ASP A 201 -4.44 11.99 0.20
N PHE A 202 -3.15 11.94 -0.14
CA PHE A 202 -2.17 11.13 0.59
C PHE A 202 -2.04 11.60 2.04
N VAL A 203 -1.95 12.91 2.26
CA VAL A 203 -1.92 13.49 3.60
C VAL A 203 -3.16 13.07 4.39
N GLU A 204 -4.36 13.30 3.85
CA GLU A 204 -5.60 12.95 4.55
C GLU A 204 -5.64 11.45 4.89
N CYS A 205 -5.23 10.59 3.94
CA CYS A 205 -5.16 9.15 4.14
C CYS A 205 -4.22 8.77 5.30
N THR A 206 -3.06 9.43 5.40
CA THR A 206 -2.12 9.23 6.52
C THR A 206 -2.65 9.75 7.86
N GLN A 207 -3.39 10.87 7.85
CA GLN A 207 -4.01 11.41 9.07
C GLN A 207 -5.17 10.52 9.53
N ARG A 208 -5.96 9.98 8.60
CA ARG A 208 -7.02 9.02 8.90
C ARG A 208 -6.45 7.74 9.53
N ARG A 209 -5.33 7.24 9.01
CA ARG A 209 -4.58 6.13 9.64
C ARG A 209 -4.29 6.44 11.10
N ASN A 210 -3.79 7.64 11.42
CA ASN A 210 -3.51 8.03 12.80
C ASN A 210 -4.76 8.03 13.68
N LEU A 211 -5.90 8.54 13.17
CA LEU A 211 -7.17 8.51 13.89
C LEU A 211 -7.63 7.08 14.19
N LEU A 212 -7.52 6.18 13.21
CA LEU A 212 -7.90 4.78 13.38
C LEU A 212 -6.99 4.04 14.36
N THR A 213 -5.69 4.37 14.41
CA THR A 213 -4.74 3.78 15.35
C THR A 213 -4.90 4.31 16.78
N HIS A 214 -5.12 5.61 16.95
CA HIS A 214 -4.97 6.27 18.26
C HIS A 214 -6.26 6.83 18.85
N CYS A 215 -7.27 7.11 18.02
CA CYS A 215 -8.49 7.81 18.44
C CYS A 215 -9.77 7.02 18.10
N GLY A 216 -9.66 5.72 17.84
CA GLY A 216 -10.82 4.88 17.47
C GLY A 216 -11.56 5.35 16.21
N GLY A 217 -10.87 6.10 15.34
CA GLY A 217 -11.44 6.72 14.14
C GLY A 217 -12.19 8.02 14.38
N VAL A 218 -12.16 8.62 15.57
CA VAL A 218 -12.87 9.88 15.86
C VAL A 218 -12.10 11.08 15.33
N VAL A 219 -12.76 11.94 14.56
CA VAL A 219 -12.17 13.16 13.96
C VAL A 219 -11.75 14.16 15.05
N SER A 220 -10.49 14.60 15.00
CA SER A 220 -9.91 15.60 15.90
C SER A 220 -9.64 16.94 15.22
N GLU A 221 -9.50 18.00 16.00
CA GLU A 221 -9.10 19.32 15.49
C GLU A 221 -7.73 19.27 14.80
N GLN A 222 -6.81 18.46 15.32
CA GLN A 222 -5.48 18.27 14.73
C GLN A 222 -5.58 17.67 13.32
N TYR A 223 -6.40 16.63 13.13
CA TYR A 223 -6.64 16.03 11.81
C TYR A 223 -7.15 17.09 10.82
N LEU A 224 -8.16 17.87 11.20
CA LEU A 224 -8.74 18.90 10.34
C LEU A 224 -7.72 19.99 10.00
N LYS A 225 -6.96 20.46 10.99
CA LYS A 225 -5.93 21.48 10.82
C LYS A 225 -4.85 21.04 9.85
N ILE A 226 -4.35 19.80 9.97
CA ILE A 226 -3.31 19.26 9.09
C ILE A 226 -3.86 19.10 7.67
N CYS A 227 -5.05 18.51 7.51
CA CYS A 227 -5.65 18.31 6.19
C CYS A 227 -5.91 19.65 5.47
N LYS A 228 -6.42 20.68 6.18
CA LYS A 228 -6.59 22.03 5.63
C LYS A 228 -5.26 22.69 5.25
N HIS A 229 -4.24 22.56 6.11
CA HIS A 229 -2.90 23.09 5.83
C HIS A 229 -2.31 22.50 4.54
N GLU A 230 -2.47 21.19 4.34
CA GLU A 230 -2.02 20.47 3.15
C GLU A 230 -3.01 20.54 1.98
N LYS A 231 -3.97 21.48 2.03
CA LYS A 231 -4.92 21.80 0.94
C LYS A 231 -5.86 20.66 0.57
N TYR A 232 -6.21 19.80 1.52
CA TYR A 232 -7.29 18.84 1.32
C TYR A 232 -8.63 19.57 1.16
N PRO A 233 -9.48 19.21 0.18
CA PRO A 233 -10.70 19.96 -0.11
C PRO A 233 -11.65 20.04 1.09
N GLU A 234 -12.12 21.24 1.42
CA GLU A 234 -12.91 21.49 2.62
C GLU A 234 -14.28 20.80 2.57
N GLU A 235 -14.86 20.69 1.38
CA GLU A 235 -16.11 19.97 1.13
C GLU A 235 -16.01 18.45 1.33
N LYS A 236 -14.80 17.90 1.36
CA LYS A 236 -14.54 16.48 1.64
C LYS A 236 -14.20 16.23 3.11
N LEU A 237 -14.00 17.28 3.91
CA LEU A 237 -13.63 17.11 5.31
C LEU A 237 -14.82 16.61 6.13
N PRO A 238 -14.60 15.60 6.99
CA PRO A 238 -15.62 15.14 7.92
C PRO A 238 -15.84 16.15 9.05
N LEU A 239 -16.99 16.05 9.73
CA LEU A 239 -17.31 16.88 10.89
C LEU A 239 -16.41 16.53 12.09
N LEU A 240 -16.07 17.54 12.89
CA LEU A 240 -15.35 17.34 14.15
C LEU A 240 -16.13 16.40 15.09
N GLY A 241 -15.45 15.43 15.68
CA GLY A 241 -16.05 14.42 16.56
C GLY A 241 -16.79 13.29 15.84
N ALA A 242 -16.91 13.32 14.51
CA ALA A 242 -17.50 12.21 13.77
C ALA A 242 -16.61 10.95 13.87
N LYS A 243 -17.24 9.77 13.98
CA LYS A 243 -16.53 8.48 13.86
C LYS A 243 -16.38 8.14 12.38
N LEU A 244 -15.14 7.97 11.93
CA LEU A 244 -14.84 7.60 10.55
C LEU A 244 -15.03 6.11 10.34
N GLU A 245 -15.73 5.78 9.26
CA GLU A 245 -15.84 4.41 8.76
C GLU A 245 -14.93 4.20 7.57
N LEU A 246 -14.38 2.98 7.44
CA LEU A 246 -13.64 2.54 6.27
C LEU A 246 -14.59 1.85 5.29
N ASP A 247 -15.31 2.65 4.53
CA ASP A 247 -16.16 2.13 3.47
C ASP A 247 -15.31 1.46 2.36
N PRO A 248 -15.89 0.51 1.61
CA PRO A 248 -15.15 -0.23 0.58
C PRO A 248 -14.54 0.66 -0.51
N LYS A 249 -15.20 1.75 -0.91
CA LYS A 249 -14.68 2.64 -1.95
C LYS A 249 -13.46 3.39 -1.44
N TYR A 250 -13.53 3.94 -0.23
CA TYR A 250 -12.40 4.62 0.39
C TYR A 250 -11.20 3.68 0.55
N PHE A 251 -11.41 2.46 1.08
CA PHE A 251 -10.33 1.49 1.25
C PHE A 251 -9.61 1.17 -0.07
N LEU A 252 -10.38 0.86 -1.12
CA LEU A 252 -9.82 0.52 -2.43
C LEU A 252 -9.10 1.72 -3.06
N PHE A 253 -9.63 2.93 -2.89
CA PHE A 253 -8.99 4.17 -3.29
C PHE A 253 -7.64 4.36 -2.58
N SER A 254 -7.58 4.12 -1.27
CA SER A 254 -6.33 4.25 -0.50
C SER A 254 -5.26 3.27 -0.95
N CYS A 255 -5.61 2.04 -1.33
CA CYS A 255 -4.66 1.10 -1.92
C CYS A 255 -4.05 1.63 -3.21
N GLU A 256 -4.86 2.16 -4.13
CA GLU A 256 -4.35 2.70 -5.40
C GLU A 256 -3.58 4.01 -5.19
N LEU A 257 -4.00 4.85 -4.23
CA LEU A 257 -3.29 6.06 -3.84
C LEU A 257 -1.88 5.74 -3.32
N LEU A 258 -1.75 4.77 -2.41
CA LEU A 258 -0.44 4.40 -1.87
C LEU A 258 0.45 3.77 -2.93
N ILE A 259 -0.10 2.96 -3.85
CA ILE A 259 0.63 2.44 -5.03
C ILE A 259 1.16 3.58 -5.90
N GLU A 260 0.33 4.57 -6.21
CA GLU A 260 0.74 5.75 -6.98
C GLU A 260 1.88 6.50 -6.28
N VAL A 261 1.72 6.81 -5.00
CA VAL A 261 2.72 7.54 -4.21
C VAL A 261 4.03 6.74 -4.14
N GLY A 262 3.95 5.44 -3.88
CA GLY A 262 5.11 4.56 -3.85
C GLY A 262 5.86 4.55 -5.18
N LEU A 263 5.16 4.28 -6.29
CA LEU A 263 5.79 4.30 -7.62
C LEU A 263 6.43 5.65 -7.92
N LYS A 264 5.67 6.75 -7.78
CA LYS A 264 6.17 8.10 -8.12
C LYS A 264 7.38 8.47 -7.28
N LEU A 265 7.35 8.18 -5.98
CA LEU A 265 8.48 8.41 -5.08
C LEU A 265 9.72 7.63 -5.53
N GLY A 266 9.58 6.32 -5.72
CA GLY A 266 10.70 5.43 -6.07
C GLY A 266 11.30 5.79 -7.42
N GLN A 267 10.46 6.00 -8.44
CA GLN A 267 10.89 6.40 -9.78
C GLN A 267 11.55 7.78 -9.79
N THR A 268 10.99 8.75 -9.08
CA THR A 268 11.56 10.11 -9.01
C THR A 268 12.93 10.08 -8.35
N LEU A 269 13.06 9.42 -7.20
CA LEU A 269 14.33 9.30 -6.50
C LEU A 269 15.37 8.54 -7.35
N TRP A 270 14.99 7.41 -7.94
CA TRP A 270 15.89 6.61 -8.79
C TRP A 270 16.46 7.45 -9.93
N ARG A 271 15.60 8.05 -10.74
CA ARG A 271 15.98 8.81 -11.94
C ARG A 271 16.81 10.05 -11.61
N LYS A 272 16.53 10.72 -10.50
CA LYS A 272 17.21 11.97 -10.13
C LYS A 272 18.52 11.75 -9.39
N ILE A 273 18.60 10.72 -8.54
CA ILE A 273 19.79 10.45 -7.73
C ILE A 273 20.83 9.62 -8.52
N ILE A 274 20.35 8.73 -9.38
CA ILE A 274 21.19 7.80 -10.14
C ILE A 274 20.88 7.94 -11.64
N PRO A 275 21.24 9.08 -12.26
CA PRO A 275 20.91 9.34 -13.65
C PRO A 275 21.58 8.36 -14.63
N ASP A 276 22.67 7.71 -14.24
CA ASP A 276 23.34 6.73 -15.09
C ASP A 276 22.51 5.42 -15.29
N GLU A 277 21.37 5.29 -14.60
CA GLU A 277 20.50 4.10 -14.64
C GLU A 277 19.11 4.37 -15.19
N ILE A 278 18.94 5.48 -15.90
CA ILE A 278 17.67 5.91 -16.44
C ILE A 278 17.00 4.86 -17.32
N ASP A 279 17.77 4.19 -18.19
CA ASP A 279 17.23 3.13 -19.05
C ASP A 279 16.64 1.99 -18.20
N LYS A 280 17.27 1.64 -17.08
CA LYS A 280 16.75 0.62 -16.15
C LYS A 280 15.48 1.09 -15.43
N ALA A 281 15.42 2.37 -15.08
CA ALA A 281 14.23 2.96 -14.48
C ALA A 281 13.05 3.05 -15.47
N ASP A 282 13.34 3.28 -16.75
CA ASP A 282 12.40 3.23 -17.87
C ASP A 282 11.89 1.82 -18.10
N ASP A 283 12.77 0.83 -18.24
CA ASP A 283 12.39 -0.58 -18.40
C ASP A 283 11.48 -1.03 -17.26
N HIS A 284 11.85 -0.73 -16.01
CA HIS A 284 11.02 -1.06 -14.86
C HIS A 284 9.65 -0.36 -14.88
N LEU A 285 9.59 0.92 -15.27
CA LEU A 285 8.32 1.66 -15.37
C LEU A 285 7.43 1.09 -16.47
N GLN A 286 8.01 0.75 -17.63
CA GLN A 286 7.31 0.15 -18.76
C GLN A 286 6.77 -1.23 -18.40
N HIS A 287 7.56 -2.08 -17.74
CA HIS A 287 7.08 -3.37 -17.25
C HIS A 287 5.94 -3.21 -16.24
N THR A 288 6.09 -2.29 -15.28
CA THR A 288 5.05 -2.01 -14.28
C THR A 288 3.74 -1.49 -14.92
N LEU A 289 3.85 -0.66 -15.96
CA LEU A 289 2.73 -0.20 -16.78
C LEU A 289 2.08 -1.36 -17.54
N PHE A 290 2.89 -2.16 -18.23
CA PHE A 290 2.42 -3.31 -18.99
C PHE A 290 1.69 -4.32 -18.10
N ASP A 291 2.19 -4.60 -16.90
CA ASP A 291 1.55 -5.48 -15.92
C ASP A 291 0.19 -4.94 -15.48
N ALA A 292 0.08 -3.63 -15.26
CA ALA A 292 -1.18 -2.99 -14.90
C ALA A 292 -2.23 -3.13 -16.02
N LEU A 293 -1.82 -2.92 -17.28
CA LEU A 293 -2.69 -3.07 -18.45
C LEU A 293 -3.08 -4.52 -18.69
N SER A 294 -2.13 -5.44 -18.61
CA SER A 294 -2.34 -6.89 -18.78
C SER A 294 -3.24 -7.47 -17.70
N SER A 295 -3.21 -6.90 -16.49
CA SER A 295 -4.12 -7.25 -15.40
C SER A 295 -5.47 -6.50 -15.46
N HIS A 296 -5.77 -5.81 -16.56
CA HIS A 296 -6.97 -4.99 -16.77
C HIS A 296 -7.20 -3.92 -15.69
N ASN A 297 -6.13 -3.43 -15.05
CA ASN A 297 -6.21 -2.33 -14.11
C ASN A 297 -6.00 -0.99 -14.83
N TRP A 298 -7.01 -0.60 -15.62
CA TRP A 298 -6.95 0.55 -16.51
C TRP A 298 -6.65 1.87 -15.81
N ASN A 299 -7.22 2.08 -14.62
CA ASN A 299 -6.97 3.31 -13.85
C ASN A 299 -5.50 3.40 -13.41
N ARG A 300 -4.92 2.29 -12.96
CA ARG A 300 -3.50 2.23 -12.61
C ARG A 300 -2.62 2.37 -13.84
N GLY A 301 -2.96 1.71 -14.94
CA GLY A 301 -2.24 1.83 -16.21
C GLY A 301 -2.25 3.27 -16.73
N LYS A 302 -3.40 3.94 -16.71
CA LYS A 302 -3.53 5.37 -17.04
C LYS A 302 -2.61 6.21 -16.16
N MET A 303 -2.69 6.06 -14.84
CA MET A 303 -1.87 6.83 -13.89
C MET A 303 -0.37 6.60 -14.09
N PHE A 304 0.07 5.36 -14.33
CA PHE A 304 1.46 5.03 -14.62
C PHE A 304 1.91 5.62 -15.97
N GLY A 305 1.06 5.56 -16.99
CA GLY A 305 1.33 6.13 -18.32
C GLY A 305 1.44 7.64 -18.32
N GLU A 306 0.50 8.33 -17.65
CA GLU A 306 0.54 9.79 -17.46
C GLU A 306 1.82 10.19 -16.74
N PHE A 307 2.18 9.47 -15.67
CA PHE A 307 3.45 9.70 -14.99
C PHE A 307 4.64 9.49 -15.93
N ALA A 308 4.70 8.38 -16.69
CA ALA A 308 5.79 8.10 -17.62
C ALA A 308 5.99 9.23 -18.66
N VAL A 309 4.92 9.76 -19.23
CA VAL A 309 4.99 10.87 -20.21
C VAL A 309 5.55 12.15 -19.57
N THR A 310 5.24 12.43 -18.30
CA THR A 310 5.80 13.61 -17.60
C THR A 310 7.28 13.48 -17.25
N GLN A 311 7.85 12.27 -17.32
CA GLN A 311 9.28 12.05 -17.06
C GLN A 311 10.16 12.27 -18.31
N SER A 312 9.61 12.74 -19.44
CA SER A 312 10.18 12.70 -20.80
C SER A 312 11.34 13.65 -21.14
N VAL A 313 12.04 14.21 -20.17
CA VAL A 313 13.49 14.36 -20.39
C VAL A 313 14.02 13.04 -19.89
N LEU A 314 14.47 12.12 -20.76
CA LEU A 314 15.53 11.12 -20.50
C LEU A 314 15.52 9.89 -21.45
N SER A 315 16.12 10.04 -22.63
CA SER A 315 17.03 9.08 -23.31
C SER A 315 17.40 9.66 -24.68
N PRO A 316 18.69 9.86 -25.03
CA PRO A 316 19.10 10.33 -26.36
C PRO A 316 18.80 9.34 -27.50
N LEU A 317 18.32 8.13 -27.19
CA LEU A 317 18.07 7.08 -28.17
C LEU A 317 16.61 6.99 -28.65
N SER A 318 15.73 7.88 -28.19
CA SER A 318 14.39 8.02 -28.75
C SER A 318 14.27 9.33 -29.55
N ASN A 319 14.43 9.19 -30.86
CA ASN A 319 14.28 10.24 -31.87
C ASN A 319 12.94 11.00 -31.70
N PRO A 320 12.94 12.35 -31.62
CA PRO A 320 11.75 13.13 -31.30
C PRO A 320 10.86 13.31 -32.53
N LYS A 321 9.79 12.54 -32.58
CA LYS A 321 8.58 12.90 -33.34
C LYS A 321 7.37 12.37 -32.58
N TRP A 322 6.90 13.08 -31.57
CA TRP A 322 5.46 13.28 -31.32
C TRP A 322 5.30 14.51 -30.43
N VAL A 323 5.19 15.63 -31.13
CA VAL A 323 4.75 16.93 -30.66
C VAL A 323 3.21 16.91 -30.67
N MET A 324 2.60 17.44 -29.60
CA MET A 324 1.21 17.90 -29.46
C MET A 324 0.13 16.84 -29.26
N LEU A 325 -0.51 16.87 -28.08
CA LEU A 325 -1.97 16.98 -27.91
C LEU A 325 -2.29 17.25 -26.42
N HIS A 326 -2.00 18.47 -25.97
CA HIS A 326 -2.80 19.12 -24.93
C HIS A 326 -3.52 20.28 -25.60
N SER A 327 -4.78 20.06 -25.99
CA SER A 327 -5.90 21.01 -25.89
C SER A 327 -7.08 20.50 -26.72
N GLU A 328 -8.28 20.65 -26.14
CA GLU A 328 -9.60 20.51 -26.75
C GLU A 328 -10.16 19.09 -26.95
N GLN A 329 -10.79 18.55 -25.89
CA GLN A 329 -12.25 18.30 -25.83
C GLN A 329 -12.61 17.64 -24.48
N PRO A 330 -13.75 17.99 -23.84
CA PRO A 330 -14.16 17.39 -22.58
C PRO A 330 -14.63 15.96 -22.82
N ILE A 331 -14.01 14.99 -22.13
CA ILE A 331 -14.50 13.61 -22.09
C ILE A 331 -15.84 13.64 -21.35
N ARG A 332 -16.93 13.58 -22.14
CA ARG A 332 -18.29 13.37 -21.63
C ARG A 332 -18.28 12.12 -20.75
N HIS A 333 -18.66 12.32 -19.50
CA HIS A 333 -19.01 11.24 -18.59
C HIS A 333 -20.40 10.75 -18.99
N ASP A 334 -20.48 9.67 -19.74
CA ASP A 334 -21.67 8.84 -19.83
C ASP A 334 -21.22 7.40 -20.04
N CYS A 335 -21.31 6.60 -18.98
CA CYS A 335 -21.65 5.17 -19.04
C CYS A 335 -21.84 4.67 -17.60
N THR A 336 -23.08 4.87 -17.12
CA THR A 336 -23.76 3.88 -16.28
C THR A 336 -23.64 2.50 -16.92
N PHE A 337 -23.04 1.53 -16.25
CA PHE A 337 -23.46 0.13 -16.33
C PHE A 337 -23.26 -0.54 -14.97
N ILE A 338 -24.25 -1.38 -14.68
CA ILE A 338 -24.66 -2.05 -13.44
C ILE A 338 -23.53 -2.82 -12.76
#